data_AF-A0A2G5EFS3-F1
#
_entry.id   AF-A0A2G5EFS3-F1
#
_cell.length_a   1.000
_cell.length_b   1.000
_cell.length_c   1.000
_cell.angle_alpha   90.00
_cell.angle_beta   90.00
_cell.angle_gamma   90.00
#
_symmetry.space_group_name_H-M   'P 1'
#
loop_
_entity.id
_entity.type
_entity.pdbx_description
1 polymer ?
#
loop_
_entity_poly.entity_id
_entity_poly.type
_entity_poly.pdbx_seq_one_letter_code
_entity_poly.pdbx_strand_id
1 'polypeptide(L)'
;MQYDGHLVVYSQDGRAIWASNTGRDSGYYVLVLQKDRNLVTYGTAIWASATNASNGAMSVTKVMNINETDNSANMVTVSEFRKYMST
;
A
#
# COMPACT_ATOMS: atom_id res chain seq x y z
N MET A 1 -6.75 14.72 12.81
CA MET A 1 -5.55 14.18 12.13
C MET A 1 -4.83 15.34 11.48
N GLN A 2 -3.52 15.48 11.68
CA GLN A 2 -2.73 16.52 11.02
C GLN A 2 -2.28 16.07 9.62
N TYR A 3 -1.78 17.01 8.83
CA TYR A 3 -1.42 16.81 7.41
C TYR A 3 -0.15 15.96 7.21
N ASP A 4 0.65 15.80 8.26
CA ASP A 4 1.91 15.06 8.28
C ASP A 4 1.76 13.64 8.86
N GLY A 5 0.55 13.17 9.12
CA GLY A 5 0.36 11.83 9.67
C GLY A 5 0.40 11.77 11.21
N HIS A 6 0.42 12.91 11.90
CA HIS A 6 0.21 12.92 13.35
C HIS A 6 -1.27 12.88 13.74
N LEU A 7 -1.66 11.82 14.46
CA LEU A 7 -2.87 11.86 15.28
C LEU A 7 -2.54 12.55 16.61
N VAL A 8 -3.15 13.70 16.84
CA VAL A 8 -2.99 14.51 18.06
C VAL A 8 -4.37 14.76 18.67
N VAL A 9 -4.45 14.60 19.98
CA VAL A 9 -5.62 14.96 20.78
C VAL A 9 -5.34 16.28 21.47
N TYR A 10 -6.23 17.25 21.28
CA TYR A 10 -6.12 18.58 21.84
C TYR A 10 -7.13 18.80 22.95
N SER A 11 -6.77 19.64 23.92
CA SER A 11 -7.72 20.23 24.85
C SER A 11 -8.62 21.23 24.11
N GLN A 12 -9.67 21.68 24.80
CA GLN A 12 -10.54 22.74 24.30
C GLN A 12 -9.77 24.04 24.01
N ASP A 13 -8.70 24.32 24.76
CA ASP A 13 -7.84 25.49 24.58
C ASP A 13 -6.77 25.31 23.48
N GLY A 14 -6.83 24.20 22.73
CA GLY A 14 -5.87 23.91 21.66
C GLY A 14 -4.51 23.37 22.14
N ARG A 15 -4.37 23.00 23.42
CA ARG A 15 -3.13 22.38 23.93
C ARG A 15 -3.09 20.91 23.55
N ALA A 16 -1.99 20.43 22.97
CA ALA A 16 -1.81 19.01 22.74
C ALA A 16 -1.75 18.25 24.08
N ILE A 17 -2.66 17.29 24.26
CA ILE A 17 -2.74 16.42 25.44
C ILE A 17 -1.99 15.11 25.18
N TRP A 18 -2.09 14.59 23.95
CA TRP A 18 -1.45 13.34 23.55
C TRP A 18 -1.15 13.35 22.04
N ALA A 19 -0.08 12.65 21.64
CA ALA A 19 0.27 12.44 20.25
C ALA A 19 0.71 10.99 19.99
N SER A 20 0.33 10.50 18.82
CA SER A 20 0.74 9.18 18.28
C SER A 20 2.23 9.10 17.92
N ASN A 21 2.89 10.24 17.71
CA ASN A 21 4.28 10.34 17.27
C ASN A 21 4.59 9.60 15.94
N THR A 22 3.61 9.55 15.04
CA THR A 22 3.72 8.88 13.72
C THR A 22 3.94 9.82 12.54
N GLY A 23 4.50 11.01 12.80
CA GLY A 23 4.77 12.00 11.76
C GLY A 23 5.64 11.48 10.63
N ARG A 24 5.26 11.86 9.42
CA ARG A 24 5.90 11.53 8.15
C ARG A 24 5.81 12.77 7.24
N ASP A 25 6.06 12.58 5.96
CA ASP A 25 5.84 13.63 4.98
C ASP A 25 4.37 14.05 4.90
N SER A 26 4.18 15.29 4.49
CA SER A 26 2.89 15.85 4.10
C SER A 26 2.14 14.93 3.14
N GLY A 27 0.88 14.64 3.44
CA GLY A 27 0.11 13.71 2.64
C GLY A 27 -1.34 13.54 3.08
N TYR A 28 -2.01 12.59 2.43
CA TYR A 28 -3.38 12.23 2.77
C TYR A 28 -3.36 11.06 3.75
N TYR A 29 -3.93 11.29 4.93
CA TYR A 29 -4.02 10.30 5.99
C TYR A 29 -5.47 10.06 6.37
N VAL A 30 -5.81 8.80 6.63
CA VAL A 30 -7.11 8.39 7.14
C VAL A 30 -6.93 7.55 8.40
N LEU A 31 -7.81 7.77 9.38
CA LEU A 31 -7.87 7.01 10.62
C LEU A 31 -9.06 6.07 10.55
N VAL A 32 -8.82 4.77 10.69
CA VAL A 32 -9.83 3.73 10.49
C VAL A 32 -9.90 2.84 11.73
N LEU A 33 -11.09 2.73 12.33
CA LEU A 33 -11.37 1.68 13.30
C LEU A 33 -11.73 0.41 12.54
N GLN A 34 -10.87 -0.59 12.62
CA GLN A 34 -11.03 -1.88 11.97
C GLN A 34 -11.99 -2.78 12.76
N LYS A 35 -12.47 -3.85 12.11
CA LYS A 35 -13.44 -4.80 12.71
C LYS A 35 -12.89 -5.55 13.93
N ASP A 36 -11.58 -5.69 14.04
CA ASP A 36 -10.88 -6.33 15.15
C ASP A 36 -10.71 -5.42 16.39
N ARG A 37 -11.22 -4.18 16.31
CA ARG A 37 -11.09 -3.12 17.33
C ARG A 37 -9.69 -2.49 17.40
N ASN A 38 -8.90 -2.64 16.35
CA ASN A 38 -7.66 -1.90 16.19
C ASN A 38 -7.91 -0.55 15.49
N LEU A 39 -7.33 0.53 16.02
CA LEU A 39 -7.41 1.86 15.44
C LEU A 39 -6.13 2.12 14.64
N VAL A 40 -6.25 2.21 13.32
CA VAL A 40 -5.10 2.25 12.41
C VAL A 40 -5.10 3.53 11.59
N THR A 41 -3.92 4.14 11.49
CA THR A 41 -3.66 5.24 10.56
C THR A 41 -3.10 4.67 9.25
N TYR A 42 -3.74 5.02 8.15
CA TYR A 42 -3.21 4.79 6.80
C TYR A 42 -2.79 6.12 6.18
N GLY A 43 -1.68 6.13 5.45
CA GLY A 43 -1.15 7.29 4.74
C GLY A 43 -1.12 7.10 3.23
N THR A 44 -0.51 8.06 2.55
CA THR A 44 -0.26 8.00 1.11
C THR A 44 0.41 6.68 0.73
N ALA A 45 -0.17 5.98 -0.25
CA ALA A 45 0.41 4.76 -0.77
C ALA A 45 1.78 5.05 -1.41
N ILE A 46 2.82 4.34 -0.97
CA ILE A 46 4.18 4.49 -1.51
C ILE A 46 4.31 3.77 -2.87
N TRP A 47 3.52 2.71 -3.07
CA TRP A 47 3.48 1.94 -4.30
C TRP A 47 2.06 1.43 -4.57
N ALA A 48 1.71 1.34 -5.85
CA ALA A 48 0.52 0.67 -6.31
C ALA A 48 0.82 -0.08 -7.62
N SER A 49 0.16 -1.22 -7.83
CA SER A 49 0.25 -1.98 -9.08
C SER A 49 -0.45 -1.26 -10.26
N ALA A 50 -1.24 -0.22 -9.98
CA ALA A 50 -2.11 0.48 -10.93
C ALA A 50 -3.07 -0.46 -11.70
N THR A 51 -3.46 -1.59 -11.11
CA THR A 51 -4.39 -2.57 -11.70
C THR A 51 -5.85 -2.33 -11.30
N ASN A 52 -6.18 -1.14 -10.80
CA ASN A 52 -7.58 -0.79 -10.53
C ASN A 52 -8.34 -0.71 -11.86
N ALA A 53 -9.36 -1.56 -12.04
CA ALA A 53 -10.14 -1.57 -13.26
C ALA A 53 -10.97 -0.29 -13.39
N SER A 54 -10.57 0.62 -14.28
CA SER A 54 -11.40 1.74 -14.71
C SER A 54 -12.31 1.28 -15.85
N ASN A 55 -13.43 0.63 -15.53
CA ASN A 55 -14.53 0.29 -16.46
C ASN A 55 -14.16 -0.46 -17.76
N GLY A 56 -12.98 -1.07 -17.86
CA GLY A 56 -12.53 -1.83 -19.02
C GLY A 56 -11.90 -3.14 -18.56
N ALA A 57 -12.25 -4.24 -19.22
CA ALA A 57 -11.77 -5.57 -18.88
C ALA A 57 -10.24 -5.60 -18.71
N MET A 58 -9.79 -5.99 -17.53
CA MET A 58 -8.36 -6.24 -17.27
C MET A 58 -7.94 -7.50 -18.02
N SER A 59 -7.20 -7.36 -19.13
CA SER A 59 -6.53 -8.50 -19.76
C SER A 59 -5.23 -8.76 -19.02
N VAL A 60 -5.25 -9.69 -18.05
CA VAL A 60 -4.02 -10.20 -17.44
C VAL A 60 -3.42 -11.23 -18.41
N THR A 61 -2.53 -10.78 -19.29
CA THR A 61 -1.74 -11.70 -20.11
C THR A 61 -0.68 -12.35 -19.23
N LYS A 62 -0.76 -13.67 -19.08
CA LYS A 62 0.23 -14.50 -18.37
C LYS A 62 1.60 -14.36 -19.04
N VAL A 63 2.63 -13.96 -18.28
CA VAL A 63 4.03 -14.03 -18.74
C VAL A 63 4.45 -15.50 -18.71
N MET A 64 4.80 -16.05 -19.87
CA MET A 64 5.33 -17.40 -20.01
C MET A 64 6.80 -17.31 -20.39
N ASN A 65 7.68 -18.00 -19.65
CA ASN A 65 9.03 -18.25 -20.12
C ASN A 65 8.96 -19.47 -21.05
N ILE A 66 9.27 -19.26 -22.33
CA ILE A 66 9.38 -20.34 -23.30
C ILE A 66 10.83 -20.83 -23.26
N ASN A 67 11.03 -22.05 -22.79
CA ASN A 67 12.34 -22.69 -22.90
C ASN A 67 12.49 -23.20 -24.34
N GLU A 68 13.26 -22.48 -25.16
CA GLU A 68 13.47 -22.79 -26.58
C GLU A 68 14.02 -24.20 -26.83
N THR A 69 14.71 -24.78 -25.84
CA THR A 69 15.33 -26.11 -25.93
C THR A 69 14.37 -27.29 -25.72
N ASP A 70 13.21 -27.08 -25.11
CA ASP A 70 12.26 -28.16 -24.76
C ASP A 70 10.80 -27.81 -25.13
N ASN A 71 10.61 -26.75 -25.92
CA ASN A 71 9.32 -26.23 -26.36
C ASN A 71 8.25 -26.18 -25.25
N SER A 72 8.71 -25.93 -24.02
CA SER A 72 7.90 -26.03 -22.81
C SER A 72 7.73 -24.64 -22.23
N ALA A 73 6.48 -24.24 -22.00
CA ALA A 73 6.15 -22.97 -21.36
C ALA A 73 6.04 -23.20 -19.84
N ASN A 74 6.93 -22.57 -19.06
CA ASN A 74 6.80 -22.58 -17.61
C ASN A 74 6.17 -21.26 -17.11
N MET A 75 5.32 -21.36 -16.09
CA MET A 75 4.77 -20.19 -15.42
C MET A 75 5.86 -19.55 -14.59
N VAL A 76 6.18 -18.29 -14.87
CA VAL A 76 6.97 -17.50 -13.93
C VAL A 76 6.13 -17.29 -12.69
N THR A 77 6.62 -17.77 -11.55
CA THR A 77 5.90 -17.68 -10.28
C THR A 77 6.17 -16.33 -9.62
N VAL A 78 5.22 -15.82 -8.83
CA VAL A 78 5.35 -14.52 -8.14
C VAL A 78 6.62 -14.45 -7.26
N SER A 79 7.14 -15.59 -6.79
CA SER A 79 8.42 -15.70 -6.08
C SER A 79 9.62 -15.20 -6.88
N GLU A 80 9.64 -15.36 -8.20
CA GLU A 80 10.76 -14.92 -9.05
C GLU A 80 10.78 -13.40 -9.21
N PHE A 81 9.62 -12.74 -9.21
CA PHE A 81 9.51 -11.28 -9.27
C PHE A 81 9.97 -10.59 -7.98
N ARG A 82 9.80 -11.23 -6.81
CA ARG A 82 10.23 -10.67 -5.52
C ARG A 82 11.73 -10.40 -5.45
N LYS A 83 12.54 -11.13 -6.23
CA LYS A 83 13.99 -10.93 -6.34
C LYS A 83 14.36 -9.55 -6.92
N TYR A 84 13.46 -8.92 -7.66
CA TYR A 84 13.71 -7.65 -8.36
C TYR A 84 13.04 -6.43 -7.70
N MET A 85 12.26 -6.63 -6.63
CA MET A 85 11.51 -5.58 -5.94
C MET A 85 12.05 -5.29 -4.53
N SER A 86 13.21 -5.84 -4.17
CA SER A 86 13.90 -5.59 -2.92
C SER A 86 14.99 -4.52 -3.14
N THR A 87 14.63 -3.26 -2.94
CA THR A 87 15.58 -2.20 -2.61
C THR A 87 15.30 -1.74 -1.19
#